data_AF-A0A1E7Z1E2-F1
#
_entry.id   AF-A0A1E7Z1E2-F1
#
_cell.length_a   1.000
_cell.length_b   1.000
_cell.length_c   1.000
_cell.angle_alpha   90.00
_cell.angle_beta   90.00
_cell.angle_gamma   90.00
#
_symmetry.space_group_name_H-M   'P 1'
#
loop_
_entity.id
_entity.type
_entity.pdbx_description
1 polymer ?
#
loop_
_entity_poly.entity_id
_entity_poly.type
_entity_poly.pdbx_seq_one_letter_code
_entity_poly.pdbx_strand_id
1 'polypeptide(L)'
;MRLIFLFSLMLISFSSWSYSVGTQQETVSSSTLKRMLNVRIFYPSDNHQAVRLLAASPVFTGSYAIEQAHPAAGQFPLIVLNYGSSGNDSSLA
;
A
#
# COMPACT_ATOMS: atom_id res chain seq x y z
N MET A 1 -29.53 32.43 4.27
CA MET A 1 -29.56 31.41 3.20
C MET A 1 -28.15 30.93 2.83
N ARG A 2 -27.25 31.78 2.30
CA ARG A 2 -25.88 31.39 1.90
C ARG A 2 -25.02 30.81 3.04
N LEU A 3 -25.05 31.41 4.23
CA LEU A 3 -24.27 30.93 5.38
C LEU A 3 -24.74 29.55 5.87
N ILE A 4 -26.06 29.34 5.89
CA ILE A 4 -26.69 28.06 6.28
C ILE A 4 -26.32 26.97 5.26
N PHE A 5 -26.33 27.31 3.96
CA PHE A 5 -25.92 26.39 2.90
C PHE A 5 -24.44 26.00 3.02
N LEU A 6 -23.54 26.96 3.27
CA LEU A 6 -22.11 26.69 3.47
C LEU A 6 -21.85 25.84 4.73
N PHE A 7 -22.58 26.11 5.81
CA PHE A 7 -22.50 25.32 7.04
C PHE A 7 -23.01 23.88 6.83
N SER A 8 -24.10 23.73 6.08
CA SER A 8 -24.63 22.42 5.67
C SER A 8 -23.65 21.64 4.79
N LEU A 9 -22.89 22.32 3.91
CA LEU A 9 -21.93 21.66 3.02
C LEU A 9 -20.71 21.13 3.80
N MET A 10 -20.26 21.85 4.83
CA MET A 10 -19.21 21.39 5.74
C MET A 10 -19.63 20.17 6.57
N LEU A 11 -20.90 20.11 7.00
CA LEU A 11 -21.43 18.97 7.77
C LEU A 11 -21.53 17.67 6.96
N ILE A 12 -21.55 17.74 5.62
CA ILE A 12 -21.60 16.57 4.72
C ILE A 12 -20.18 16.10 4.33
N SER A 13 -19.12 16.73 4.86
CA SER A 13 -17.74 16.29 4.63
C SER A 13 -17.45 15.05 5.49
N PHE A 14 -17.99 13.90 5.08
CA PHE A 14 -17.64 12.61 5.66
C PHE A 14 -16.18 12.30 5.34
N SER A 15 -15.38 12.01 6.38
CA SER A 15 -14.08 11.38 6.20
C SER A 15 -14.32 10.05 5.50
N SER A 16 -13.85 9.89 4.26
CA SER A 16 -13.94 8.61 3.57
C SER A 16 -13.16 7.58 4.39
N TRP A 17 -13.86 6.57 4.92
CA TRP A 17 -13.19 5.44 5.56
C TRP A 17 -12.35 4.72 4.50
N SER A 18 -11.06 4.59 4.77
CA SER A 18 -10.11 3.89 3.93
C SER A 18 -9.26 2.99 4.80
N TYR A 19 -8.91 1.83 4.25
CA TYR A 19 -7.92 0.96 4.86
C TYR A 19 -6.58 1.66 4.96
N SER A 20 -5.80 1.31 5.97
CA SER A 20 -4.37 1.59 5.97
C SER A 20 -3.65 0.58 5.04
N VAL A 21 -2.38 0.85 4.72
CA VAL A 21 -1.58 -0.01 3.85
C VAL A 21 -0.59 -0.79 4.69
N GLY A 22 -0.78 -2.10 4.77
CA GLY A 22 0.18 -3.05 5.32
C GLY A 22 1.17 -3.54 4.26
N THR A 23 2.34 -3.99 4.70
CA THR A 23 3.28 -4.67 3.79
C THR A 23 4.09 -5.78 4.44
N GLN A 24 4.40 -6.79 3.62
CA GLN A 24 5.27 -7.91 3.94
C GLN A 24 6.18 -8.24 2.75
N GLN A 25 7.32 -8.84 3.05
CA GLN A 25 8.24 -9.35 2.05
C GLN A 25 8.32 -10.86 2.16
N GLU A 26 8.07 -11.53 1.05
CA GLU A 26 7.97 -12.98 0.96
C GLU A 26 8.92 -13.52 -0.10
N THR A 27 9.46 -14.72 0.11
CA THR A 27 10.24 -15.43 -0.90
C THR A 27 9.39 -16.56 -1.46
N VAL A 28 8.97 -16.42 -2.71
CA VAL A 28 8.21 -17.43 -3.43
C VAL A 28 9.18 -18.33 -4.19
N SER A 29 9.20 -19.62 -3.85
CA SER A 29 9.98 -20.63 -4.57
C SER A 29 9.15 -21.31 -5.65
N SER A 30 9.64 -21.31 -6.89
CA SER A 30 9.07 -22.13 -7.96
C SER A 30 9.92 -23.38 -8.16
N SER A 31 9.38 -24.55 -7.83
CA SER A 31 10.04 -25.85 -8.05
C SER A 31 10.23 -26.15 -9.55
N THR A 32 9.30 -25.67 -10.39
CA THR A 32 9.34 -25.84 -11.85
C THR A 32 10.42 -24.98 -12.49
N LEU A 33 10.56 -23.71 -12.05
CA LEU A 33 11.55 -22.78 -12.61
C LEU A 33 12.90 -22.82 -11.87
N LYS A 34 13.01 -23.62 -10.80
CA LYS A 34 14.17 -23.69 -9.89
C LYS A 34 14.69 -22.31 -9.49
N ARG A 35 13.77 -21.36 -9.28
CA ARG A 35 14.07 -19.95 -9.01
C ARG A 35 13.31 -19.48 -7.78
N MET A 36 14.00 -18.70 -6.95
CA MET A 36 13.41 -17.95 -5.85
C MET A 36 13.10 -16.52 -6.32
N LEU A 37 11.92 -16.03 -5.96
CA LEU A 37 11.46 -14.69 -6.25
C LEU A 37 11.18 -13.99 -4.93
N ASN A 38 11.89 -12.90 -4.66
CA ASN A 38 11.56 -12.02 -3.55
C ASN A 38 10.47 -11.05 -4.01
N VAL A 39 9.34 -11.07 -3.33
CA VAL A 39 8.19 -10.21 -3.64
C VAL A 39 7.85 -9.38 -2.43
N ARG A 40 7.41 -8.15 -2.68
CA ARG A 40 6.79 -7.31 -1.67
C ARG A 40 5.29 -7.28 -1.92
N ILE A 41 4.52 -7.53 -0.87
CA ILE A 41 3.07 -7.55 -0.90
C ILE A 41 2.60 -6.29 -0.18
N PHE A 42 1.77 -5.50 -0.84
CA PHE A 42 1.03 -4.40 -0.24
C PHE A 42 -0.43 -4.80 -0.15
N TYR A 43 -1.06 -4.59 1.00
CA TYR A 43 -2.44 -5.03 1.23
C TYR A 43 -3.19 -4.08 2.16
N PRO A 44 -4.53 -4.03 2.05
CA PRO A 44 -5.37 -3.32 2.99
C PRO A 44 -5.21 -3.86 4.42
N SER A 45 -5.10 -2.97 5.39
CA SER A 45 -5.01 -3.29 6.82
C SER A 45 -5.99 -2.42 7.61
N ASP A 46 -6.52 -2.98 8.69
CA ASP A 46 -7.30 -2.25 9.69
C ASP A 46 -6.40 -1.73 10.83
N ASN A 47 -5.08 -1.88 10.69
CA ASN A 47 -4.12 -1.44 11.68
C ASN A 47 -3.94 0.08 11.63
N HIS A 48 -3.94 0.73 12.79
CA HIS A 48 -3.77 2.18 12.94
C HIS A 48 -2.39 2.57 13.49
N GLN A 49 -1.42 1.65 13.45
CA GLN A 49 -0.03 1.94 13.79
C GLN A 49 0.57 2.99 12.84
N ALA A 50 1.63 3.66 13.31
CA ALA A 50 2.34 4.66 12.53
C ALA A 50 2.95 4.04 11.26
N VAL A 51 2.66 4.65 10.12
CA VAL A 51 3.27 4.30 8.83
C VAL A 51 4.78 4.61 8.85
N ARG A 52 5.56 3.79 8.17
CA ARG A 52 7.01 3.97 7.99
C ARG A 52 7.34 4.10 6.51
N LEU A 53 8.38 4.88 6.20
CA LEU A 53 8.92 4.94 4.84
C LEU A 53 9.82 3.72 4.60
N LEU A 54 9.46 2.90 3.61
CA LEU A 54 10.12 1.62 3.32
C LEU A 54 10.78 1.65 1.94
N ALA A 55 11.92 0.96 1.83
CA ALA A 55 12.74 0.82 0.62
C ALA A 55 13.06 2.14 -0.11
N ALA A 56 13.12 3.25 0.63
CA ALA A 56 13.70 4.47 0.12
C ALA A 56 15.21 4.28 -0.12
N SER A 57 15.69 4.73 -1.27
CA SER A 57 17.10 4.69 -1.66
C SER A 57 17.41 5.92 -2.54
N PRO A 58 18.68 6.17 -2.88
CA PRO A 58 19.04 7.30 -3.76
C PRO A 58 18.35 7.30 -5.13
N VAL A 59 17.87 6.15 -5.60
CA VAL A 59 17.19 5.97 -6.88
C VAL A 59 15.74 5.47 -6.70
N PHE A 60 15.19 5.47 -5.48
CA PHE A 60 13.79 5.07 -5.23
C PHE A 60 13.19 5.88 -4.09
N THR A 61 12.05 6.52 -4.34
CA THR A 61 11.37 7.35 -3.32
C THR A 61 10.89 6.53 -2.11
N GLY A 62 10.70 5.22 -2.29
CA GLY A 62 10.15 4.31 -1.28
C GLY A 62 8.62 4.38 -1.19
N SER A 63 8.05 3.73 -0.19
CA SER A 63 6.59 3.69 0.03
C SER A 63 6.25 3.73 1.51
N TYR A 64 5.18 4.45 1.86
CA TYR A 64 4.68 4.49 3.23
C TYR A 64 3.73 3.32 3.49
N ALA A 65 4.11 2.43 4.40
CA ALA A 65 3.28 1.31 4.82
C ALA A 65 3.60 0.87 6.26
N ILE A 66 2.75 0.03 6.81
CA ILE A 66 2.94 -0.60 8.12
C ILE A 66 3.52 -2.00 7.88
N GLU A 67 4.79 -2.20 8.25
CA GLU A 67 5.44 -3.53 8.14
C GLU A 67 4.73 -4.56 9.01
N GLN A 68 4.53 -5.77 8.47
CA GLN A 68 3.97 -6.92 9.19
C GLN A 68 2.59 -6.63 9.82
N ALA A 69 1.81 -5.72 9.23
CA ALA A 69 0.47 -5.43 9.70
C ALA A 69 -0.49 -6.60 9.45
N HIS A 70 -1.50 -6.77 10.30
CA HIS A 70 -2.55 -7.75 10.03
C HIS A 70 -3.39 -7.30 8.81
N PRO A 71 -3.61 -8.17 7.80
CA PRO A 71 -4.50 -7.86 6.68
C PRO A 71 -5.93 -7.61 7.15
N ALA A 72 -6.61 -6.66 6.49
CA ALA A 72 -8.03 -6.43 6.72
C ALA A 72 -8.87 -7.64 6.24
N ALA A 73 -10.01 -7.87 6.88
CA ALA A 73 -10.92 -8.92 6.47
C ALA A 73 -11.66 -8.56 5.17
N GLY A 74 -11.79 -9.50 4.23
CA GLY A 74 -12.54 -9.31 3.00
C GLY A 74 -11.92 -9.97 1.78
N GLN A 75 -12.45 -9.64 0.61
CA GLN A 75 -11.91 -10.04 -0.69
C GLN A 75 -11.43 -8.80 -1.42
N PHE A 76 -10.18 -8.82 -1.84
CA PHE A 76 -9.55 -7.71 -2.54
C PHE A 76 -9.03 -8.16 -3.91
N PRO A 77 -9.09 -7.31 -4.94
CA PRO A 77 -8.48 -7.63 -6.22
C PRO A 77 -6.96 -7.78 -6.04
N LEU A 78 -6.41 -8.84 -6.62
CA LEU A 78 -4.97 -9.06 -6.66
C LEU A 78 -4.39 -8.38 -7.89
N ILE A 79 -3.43 -7.48 -7.68
CA ILE A 79 -2.68 -6.83 -8.75
C ILE A 79 -1.23 -7.31 -8.65
N VAL A 80 -0.71 -7.89 -9.74
CA VAL A 80 0.68 -8.33 -9.82
C VAL A 80 1.46 -7.33 -10.65
N LEU A 81 2.47 -6.73 -10.03
CA LEU A 81 3.36 -5.76 -10.66
C LEU A 81 4.73 -6.40 -10.86
N ASN A 82 5.22 -6.38 -12.09
CA ASN A 82 6.57 -6.80 -12.44
C ASN A 82 7.36 -5.57 -12.88
N TYR A 83 8.38 -5.19 -12.13
CA TYR A 83 9.26 -4.10 -12.52
C TYR A 83 10.34 -4.60 -13.48
N GLY A 84 10.60 -3.83 -14.54
CA GLY A 84 11.68 -4.11 -15.47
C GLY A 84 13.06 -3.88 -14.84
N SER A 85 14.11 -4.41 -15.46
CA SER A 85 15.51 -4.31 -15.01
C SER A 85 16.08 -2.87 -14.93
N SER A 86 15.29 -1.85 -15.27
CA SER A 86 15.68 -0.43 -15.33
C SER A 86 14.66 0.45 -14.60
N GLY A 87 14.14 0.00 -13.45
CA GLY A 87 13.18 0.75 -12.64
C GLY A 87 13.62 2.21 -12.43
N ASN A 88 12.68 3.15 -12.58
CA ASN A 88 12.89 4.57 -12.29
C ASN A 88 12.59 4.86 -10.80
N ASP A 89 12.79 6.11 -10.36
CA ASP A 89 12.64 6.55 -8.97
C ASP A 89 11.26 6.36 -8.31
N SER A 90 10.26 5.99 -9.12
CA SER A 90 8.89 5.67 -8.70
C SER A 90 8.55 4.17 -8.77
N SER A 91 9.48 3.33 -9.23
CA SER A 91 9.26 1.89 -9.29
C SER A 91 9.36 1.29 -7.89
N LEU A 92 8.42 0.39 -7.57
CA LEU A 92 8.27 -0.22 -6.25
C LEU A 92 9.55 -0.99 -5.89
N ALA A 93 10.18 -0.60 -4.79
CA ALA A 93 11.36 -1.25 -4.21
C ALA A 93 10.98 -2.18 -3.04
#